data_AF-A0A2S2QNR9-F1
#
_entry.id   AF-A0A2S2QNR9-F1
#
_cell.length_a   1.000
_cell.length_b   1.000
_cell.length_c   1.000
_cell.angle_alpha   90.00
_cell.angle_beta   90.00
_cell.angle_gamma   90.00
#
_symmetry.space_group_name_H-M   'P 1'
#
loop_
_entity.id
_entity.type
_entity.pdbx_description
1 polymer ?
#
loop_
_entity_poly.entity_id
_entity_poly.type
_entity_poly.pdbx_seq_one_letter_code
_entity_poly.pdbx_strand_id
1 'polypeptide(L)'
;MFVNILTEEDTYQGKGSGFSLEAIDGVLLGKTMQSMRKRIKMEVVSSESRLQKLINRTTFKYCSDFENQNLSAVTLENKIIDFYKPIYIGFAVLDVSKSLMYDYHYNVMQAHYKNDIHLMYTDTDSLVYYIETEDFYKDLKDNPILIDRMDTANPPSTHPCYIAV
;
A
#
# COMPACT_ATOMS: atom_id res chain seq x y z
N MET A 1 4.36 25.41 1.87
CA MET A 1 4.62 24.57 0.67
C MET A 1 3.85 23.26 0.74
N PHE A 2 3.79 22.57 1.89
CA PHE A 2 2.95 21.37 2.09
C PHE A 2 1.44 21.63 2.14
N VAL A 3 1.00 22.81 2.62
CA VAL A 3 -0.43 23.15 2.76
C VAL A 3 -1.19 23.23 1.42
N ASN A 4 -0.50 23.58 0.33
CA ASN A 4 -1.14 23.73 -0.98
C ASN A 4 -1.39 22.39 -1.69
N ILE A 5 -0.82 21.29 -1.20
CA ILE A 5 -1.04 19.95 -1.78
C ILE A 5 -2.37 19.38 -1.27
N LEU A 6 -2.72 19.64 0.00
CA LEU A 6 -3.99 19.18 0.60
C LEU A 6 -5.20 19.87 -0.05
N THR A 7 -5.06 21.09 -0.55
CA THR A 7 -6.13 21.80 -1.28
C THR A 7 -6.41 21.26 -2.69
N GLU A 8 -5.56 20.38 -3.24
CA GLU A 8 -5.79 19.72 -4.52
C GLU A 8 -6.57 18.39 -4.40
N GLU A 9 -6.87 17.92 -3.17
CA GLU A 9 -7.66 16.69 -2.94
C GLU A 9 -9.11 16.81 -3.45
N ASP A 10 -9.67 18.01 -3.52
CA ASP A 10 -11.11 18.18 -3.77
C ASP A 10 -11.55 18.27 -5.24
N THR A 11 -10.65 18.24 -6.23
CA THR A 11 -11.08 18.38 -7.65
C THR A 11 -10.26 17.59 -8.67
N TYR A 12 -10.10 16.28 -8.47
CA TYR A 12 -9.73 15.37 -9.57
C TYR A 12 -10.93 14.52 -10.03
N GLN A 13 -11.87 15.15 -10.71
CA GLN A 13 -12.84 14.47 -11.58
C GLN A 13 -12.13 14.11 -12.90
N GLY A 14 -11.23 13.11 -12.82
CA GLY A 14 -10.59 12.54 -13.99
C GLY A 14 -11.64 11.87 -14.89
N LYS A 15 -11.89 12.45 -16.07
CA LYS A 15 -12.73 11.86 -17.11
C LYS A 15 -12.28 10.42 -17.41
N GLY A 16 -13.02 9.45 -16.88
CA GLY A 16 -13.11 8.08 -17.41
C GLY A 16 -12.16 7.01 -16.86
N SER A 17 -11.37 7.23 -15.81
CA SER A 17 -10.43 6.20 -15.32
C SER A 17 -10.88 5.42 -14.08
N GLY A 18 -11.90 5.88 -13.35
CA GLY A 18 -12.49 5.12 -12.22
C GLY A 18 -11.57 4.91 -11.00
N PHE A 19 -10.43 5.61 -10.91
CA PHE A 19 -9.52 5.55 -9.75
C PHE A 19 -9.66 6.82 -8.90
N SER A 20 -9.78 6.65 -7.58
CA SER A 20 -9.71 7.76 -6.60
C SER A 20 -8.27 8.27 -6.44
N LEU A 21 -8.10 9.49 -5.90
CA LEU A 21 -6.78 10.05 -5.59
C LEU A 21 -6.00 9.17 -4.60
N GLU A 22 -6.66 8.65 -3.58
CA GLU A 22 -6.06 7.70 -2.62
C GLU A 22 -5.48 6.45 -3.31
N ALA A 23 -6.16 5.95 -4.34
CA ALA A 23 -5.67 4.81 -5.10
C ALA A 23 -4.41 5.16 -5.92
N ILE A 24 -4.24 6.42 -6.32
CA ILE A 24 -3.07 6.87 -7.09
C ILE A 24 -1.82 6.88 -6.21
N ASP A 25 -1.94 7.32 -4.96
CA ASP A 25 -0.81 7.37 -4.02
C ASP A 25 -0.27 5.97 -3.70
N GLY A 26 -1.17 5.01 -3.43
CA GLY A 26 -0.81 3.62 -3.23
C GLY A 26 -0.13 2.99 -4.46
N VAL A 27 -0.63 3.31 -5.67
CA VAL A 27 -0.03 2.84 -6.94
C VAL A 27 1.35 3.45 -7.15
N LEU A 28 1.53 4.74 -6.87
CA LEU A 28 2.82 5.43 -6.99
C LEU A 28 3.84 4.80 -6.03
N LEU A 29 3.46 4.64 -4.75
CA LEU A 29 4.31 4.02 -3.73
C LEU A 29 4.70 2.60 -4.15
N GLY A 30 3.73 1.77 -4.56
CA GLY A 30 3.99 0.42 -5.06
C GLY A 30 4.92 0.39 -6.28
N LYS A 31 4.81 1.39 -7.17
CA LYS A 31 5.68 1.51 -8.35
C LYS A 31 7.13 1.86 -7.98
N THR A 32 7.35 2.66 -6.94
CA THR A 32 8.71 2.99 -6.47
C THR A 32 9.39 1.77 -5.85
N MET A 33 8.63 0.89 -5.16
CA MET A 33 9.14 -0.32 -4.51
C MET A 33 9.18 -1.55 -5.41
N GLN A 34 8.96 -1.40 -6.72
CA GLN A 34 8.92 -2.52 -7.65
C GLN A 34 10.28 -3.26 -7.70
N SER A 35 10.26 -4.57 -7.44
CA SER A 35 11.45 -5.41 -7.58
C SER A 35 11.81 -5.66 -9.04
N MET A 36 12.92 -5.05 -9.49
CA MET A 36 13.44 -5.20 -10.84
C MET A 36 13.97 -6.61 -11.13
N ARG A 37 14.42 -7.33 -10.10
CA ARG A 37 14.92 -8.72 -10.21
C ARG A 37 13.82 -9.73 -10.54
N LYS A 38 12.60 -9.47 -10.09
CA LYS A 38 11.44 -10.35 -10.32
C LYS A 38 10.79 -10.14 -11.70
N ARG A 39 11.28 -9.20 -12.51
CA ARG A 39 10.74 -9.00 -13.86
C ARG A 39 11.10 -10.21 -14.73
N ILE A 40 10.08 -10.75 -15.37
CA ILE A 40 10.21 -11.87 -16.30
C ILE A 40 10.17 -11.31 -17.72
N LYS A 41 11.07 -11.81 -18.58
CA LYS A 41 11.00 -11.56 -20.02
C LYS A 41 10.31 -12.75 -20.66
N MET A 42 9.12 -12.53 -21.20
CA MET A 42 8.34 -13.56 -21.87
C MET A 42 8.07 -13.12 -23.31
N GLU A 43 8.18 -14.06 -24.25
CA GLU A 43 7.83 -13.84 -25.66
C GLU A 43 6.85 -14.94 -26.07
N VAL A 44 5.66 -14.55 -26.55
CA VAL A 44 4.67 -15.48 -27.10
C VAL A 44 4.92 -15.59 -28.60
N VAL A 45 5.05 -16.82 -29.10
CA VAL A 45 5.44 -17.10 -30.49
C VAL A 45 4.52 -18.15 -31.12
N SER A 46 4.20 -17.97 -32.39
CA SER A 46 3.43 -18.95 -33.19
C SER A 46 4.24 -19.63 -34.29
N SER A 47 5.45 -19.14 -34.58
CA SER A 47 6.34 -19.74 -35.58
C SER A 47 7.35 -20.66 -34.92
N GLU A 48 7.39 -21.92 -35.37
CA GLU A 48 8.39 -22.90 -34.93
C GLU A 48 9.83 -22.42 -35.14
N SER A 49 10.09 -21.75 -36.26
CA SER A 49 11.42 -21.19 -36.56
C SER A 49 11.87 -20.15 -35.54
N ARG A 50 10.94 -19.36 -34.99
CA ARG A 50 11.21 -18.37 -33.94
C ARG A 50 11.32 -19.05 -32.58
N LEU A 51 10.46 -20.01 -32.29
CA LEU A 51 10.50 -20.81 -31.08
C LEU A 51 11.86 -21.48 -30.90
N GLN A 52 12.36 -22.17 -31.94
CA GLN A 52 13.67 -22.81 -31.91
C GLN A 52 14.81 -21.82 -31.65
N LYS A 53 14.75 -20.62 -32.27
CA LYS A 53 15.73 -19.55 -32.03
C LYS A 53 15.72 -19.06 -30.57
N LEU A 54 14.56 -19.07 -29.91
CA LEU A 54 14.45 -18.65 -28.51
C LEU A 54 14.91 -19.74 -27.53
N ILE A 55 14.59 -21.01 -27.81
CA ILE A 55 15.07 -22.17 -27.05
C ILE A 55 16.60 -22.25 -27.07
N ASN A 56 17.21 -21.99 -28.23
CA ASN A 56 18.67 -22.02 -28.38
C ASN A 56 19.39 -20.83 -27.69
N ARG A 57 18.68 -19.88 -27.07
CA ARG A 57 19.32 -18.79 -26.33
C ARG A 57 19.81 -19.30 -24.97
N THR A 58 20.98 -18.84 -24.54
CA THR A 58 21.53 -19.13 -23.21
C THR A 58 20.68 -18.59 -22.05
N THR A 59 19.69 -17.73 -22.33
CA THR A 59 18.75 -17.17 -21.35
C THR A 59 17.45 -17.94 -21.26
N PHE A 60 17.28 -19.01 -22.03
CA PHE A 60 16.07 -19.80 -21.99
C PHE A 60 15.85 -20.40 -20.59
N LYS A 61 14.64 -20.25 -20.03
CA LYS A 61 14.26 -20.92 -18.78
C LYS A 61 13.31 -22.07 -19.05
N TYR A 62 12.15 -21.78 -19.61
CA TYR A 62 11.14 -22.79 -19.94
C TYR A 62 10.20 -22.26 -21.03
N CYS A 63 9.51 -23.21 -21.67
CA CYS A 63 8.46 -22.96 -22.65
C CYS A 63 7.15 -23.54 -22.12
N SER A 64 6.04 -22.85 -22.37
CA SER A 64 4.69 -23.33 -22.07
C SER A 64 3.86 -23.23 -23.33
N ASP A 65 3.36 -24.37 -23.78
CA ASP A 65 2.54 -24.44 -24.98
C ASP A 65 1.06 -24.18 -24.64
N PHE A 66 0.39 -23.39 -25.48
CA PHE A 66 -1.04 -23.17 -25.37
C PHE A 66 -1.77 -24.23 -26.18
N GLU A 67 -2.48 -25.14 -25.50
CA GLU A 67 -3.06 -26.38 -26.03
C GLU A 67 -3.96 -26.19 -27.27
N ASN A 68 -4.48 -24.99 -27.55
CA ASN A 68 -5.50 -24.77 -28.58
C ASN A 68 -5.12 -23.80 -29.72
N GLN A 69 -3.91 -23.23 -29.79
CA GLN A 69 -3.66 -22.11 -30.73
C GLN A 69 -2.33 -22.09 -31.49
N ASN A 70 -1.56 -23.19 -31.56
CA ASN A 70 -0.20 -23.18 -32.14
C ASN A 70 0.64 -22.00 -31.61
N LEU A 71 0.46 -21.68 -30.32
CA LEU A 71 1.13 -20.60 -29.63
C LEU A 71 1.92 -21.19 -28.48
N SER A 72 3.14 -20.70 -28.31
CA SER A 72 4.02 -21.09 -27.22
C SER A 72 4.53 -19.84 -26.52
N ALA A 73 4.44 -19.79 -25.19
CA ALA A 73 5.07 -18.76 -24.36
C ALA A 73 6.47 -19.21 -23.95
N VAL A 74 7.48 -18.49 -24.41
CA VAL A 74 8.88 -18.74 -24.03
C VAL A 74 9.29 -17.76 -22.93
N THR A 75 9.69 -18.28 -21.79
CA THR A 75 10.22 -17.50 -20.68
C THR A 75 11.74 -17.44 -20.74
N LEU A 76 12.28 -16.22 -20.66
CA LEU A 76 13.70 -15.92 -20.72
C LEU A 76 14.16 -15.22 -19.44
N GLU A 77 15.42 -15.47 -19.08
CA GLU A 77 16.16 -14.71 -18.08
C GLU A 77 16.59 -13.33 -18.60
N ASN A 78 16.57 -12.35 -17.70
CA ASN A 78 17.15 -11.04 -17.97
C ASN A 78 18.66 -11.08 -17.72
N LYS A 79 19.47 -10.95 -18.78
CA LYS A 79 20.95 -10.91 -18.68
C LYS A 79 21.46 -9.70 -17.91
N ILE A 80 20.77 -8.57 -18.05
CA ILE A 80 21.11 -7.29 -17.45
C ILE A 80 19.86 -6.80 -16.72
N ILE A 81 20.05 -6.36 -15.47
CA ILE A 81 18.97 -5.87 -14.61
C ILE A 81 19.32 -4.43 -14.21
N ASP A 82 18.58 -3.47 -14.75
CA ASP A 82 18.79 -2.05 -14.46
C ASP A 82 17.97 -1.62 -13.24
N PHE A 83 18.63 -1.11 -12.21
CA PHE A 83 18.00 -0.62 -10.98
C PHE A 83 17.66 0.87 -11.09
N TYR A 84 16.64 1.20 -11.89
CA TYR A 84 16.19 2.60 -12.05
C TYR A 84 15.04 2.99 -11.11
N LYS A 85 14.56 2.06 -10.27
CA LYS A 85 13.45 2.33 -9.35
C LYS A 85 13.95 3.00 -8.08
N PRO A 86 13.34 4.12 -7.65
CA PRO A 86 13.77 4.84 -6.44
C PRO A 86 13.19 4.16 -5.18
N ILE A 87 13.62 2.94 -4.90
CA ILE A 87 13.10 2.10 -3.80
C ILE A 87 13.28 2.79 -2.43
N TYR A 88 14.33 3.60 -2.28
CA TYR A 88 14.61 4.35 -1.07
C TYR A 88 13.51 5.36 -0.69
N ILE A 89 12.77 5.90 -1.68
CA ILE A 89 11.65 6.80 -1.40
C ILE A 89 10.53 6.02 -0.73
N GLY A 90 10.15 4.88 -1.29
CA GLY A 90 9.11 4.03 -0.70
C GLY A 90 9.50 3.52 0.68
N PHE A 91 10.77 3.19 0.89
CA PHE A 91 11.29 2.84 2.22
C PHE A 91 11.15 3.99 3.22
N ALA A 92 11.57 5.21 2.84
CA ALA A 92 11.47 6.38 3.72
C ALA A 92 10.02 6.71 4.10
N VAL A 93 9.10 6.64 3.13
CA VAL A 93 7.66 6.87 3.39
C VAL A 93 7.13 5.83 4.39
N LEU A 94 7.40 4.54 4.18
CA LEU A 94 6.96 3.49 5.09
C LEU A 94 7.56 3.64 6.50
N ASP A 95 8.80 4.10 6.61
CA ASP A 95 9.47 4.31 7.89
C ASP A 95 8.86 5.48 8.67
N VAL A 96 8.53 6.57 7.97
CA VAL A 96 7.78 7.69 8.54
C VAL A 96 6.39 7.26 8.98
N SER A 97 5.65 6.50 8.16
CA SER A 97 4.33 5.98 8.52
C SER A 97 4.36 5.14 9.79
N LYS A 98 5.34 4.22 9.92
CA LYS A 98 5.53 3.43 11.15
C LYS A 98 5.87 4.29 12.35
N SER A 99 6.72 5.29 12.17
CA SER A 99 7.10 6.22 13.24
C SER A 99 5.89 6.95 13.79
N LEU A 100 4.97 7.39 12.92
CA LEU A 100 3.70 8.02 13.34
C LEU A 100 2.79 7.05 14.10
N MET A 101 2.65 5.81 13.62
CA MET A 101 1.86 4.78 14.30
C MET A 101 2.44 4.44 15.69
N TYR A 102 3.76 4.32 15.81
CA TYR A 102 4.42 4.06 17.08
C TYR A 102 4.37 5.26 18.03
N ASP A 103 4.54 6.48 17.53
CA ASP A 103 4.35 7.69 18.33
C ASP A 103 2.95 7.71 18.94
N TYR A 104 1.93 7.41 18.13
CA TYR A 104 0.56 7.32 18.62
C TYR A 104 0.36 6.21 19.66
N HIS A 105 0.90 5.01 19.42
CA HIS A 105 0.80 3.91 20.36
C HIS A 105 1.46 4.23 21.71
N TYR A 106 2.75 4.61 21.70
CA TYR A 106 3.55 4.75 22.92
C TYR A 106 3.27 6.08 23.64
N ASN A 107 3.19 7.19 22.91
CA ASN A 107 3.12 8.53 23.51
C ASN A 107 1.69 9.02 23.73
N VAL A 108 0.68 8.44 23.07
CA VAL A 108 -0.73 8.84 23.23
C VAL A 108 -1.53 7.74 23.94
N MET A 109 -1.70 6.58 23.31
CA MET A 109 -2.58 5.52 23.81
C MET A 109 -2.02 4.86 25.09
N GLN A 110 -0.77 4.42 25.08
CA GLN A 110 -0.14 3.79 26.23
C GLN A 110 0.11 4.79 27.37
N ALA A 111 0.42 6.05 27.06
CA ALA A 111 0.56 7.09 28.08
C ALA A 111 -0.76 7.37 28.82
N HIS A 112 -1.90 7.29 28.13
CA HIS A 112 -3.22 7.53 28.70
C HIS A 112 -3.72 6.34 29.54
N TYR A 113 -3.80 5.15 28.94
CA TYR A 113 -4.37 3.95 29.57
C TYR A 113 -3.36 3.14 30.41
N LYS A 114 -2.06 3.40 30.26
CA LYS A 114 -0.96 2.75 31.03
C LYS A 114 -0.99 1.23 30.91
N ASN A 115 -1.45 0.53 31.95
CA ASN A 115 -1.51 -0.92 32.02
C ASN A 115 -2.85 -1.48 31.53
N ASP A 116 -3.84 -0.62 31.35
CA ASP A 116 -5.22 -0.99 30.99
C ASP A 116 -5.42 -1.07 29.47
N ILE A 117 -4.32 -1.11 28.70
CA ILE A 117 -4.31 -1.23 27.24
C ILE A 117 -3.40 -2.36 26.79
N HIS A 118 -3.93 -3.19 25.90
CA HIS A 118 -3.24 -4.31 25.29
C HIS A 118 -3.32 -4.20 23.77
N LEU A 119 -2.17 -4.10 23.12
CA LEU A 119 -2.07 -4.16 21.66
C LEU A 119 -2.21 -5.62 21.22
N MET A 120 -3.34 -5.94 20.60
CA MET A 120 -3.69 -7.31 20.20
C MET A 120 -3.16 -7.65 18.80
N TYR A 121 -3.21 -6.70 17.88
CA TYR A 121 -2.81 -6.90 16.49
C TYR A 121 -2.38 -5.59 15.82
N THR A 122 -1.49 -5.71 14.82
CA THR A 122 -1.00 -4.60 13.99
C THR A 122 -1.13 -4.98 12.52
N ASP A 123 -1.75 -4.14 11.70
CA ASP A 123 -1.73 -4.23 10.24
C ASP A 123 -1.02 -3.00 9.63
N THR A 124 -1.02 -2.91 8.30
CA THR A 124 -0.34 -1.93 7.46
C THR A 124 -0.62 -0.47 7.86
N ASP A 125 -1.83 -0.19 8.32
CA ASP A 125 -2.33 1.15 8.66
C ASP A 125 -3.20 1.16 9.93
N SER A 126 -3.33 0.03 10.64
CA SER A 126 -4.26 -0.10 11.76
C SER A 126 -3.66 -0.82 12.97
N LEU A 127 -4.15 -0.44 14.14
CA LEU A 127 -3.80 -1.01 15.44
C LEU A 127 -5.08 -1.52 16.10
N VAL A 128 -5.08 -2.76 16.55
CA VAL A 128 -6.21 -3.37 17.25
C VAL A 128 -5.88 -3.45 18.73
N TYR A 129 -6.70 -2.77 19.53
CA TYR A 129 -6.53 -2.68 20.97
C TYR A 129 -7.61 -3.43 21.72
N TYR A 130 -7.22 -3.97 22.86
CA TYR A 130 -8.12 -4.30 23.95
C TYR A 130 -7.86 -3.29 25.08
N ILE A 131 -8.89 -2.54 25.46
CA ILE A 131 -8.79 -1.45 26.44
C ILE A 131 -9.79 -1.74 27.57
N GLU A 132 -9.29 -1.73 28.81
CA GLU A 132 -10.11 -1.83 30.02
C GLU A 132 -10.51 -0.43 30.48
N THR A 133 -11.70 0.02 30.06
CA THR A 133 -12.27 1.32 30.46
C THR A 133 -13.79 1.21 30.65
N GLU A 134 -14.38 2.12 31.42
CA GLU A 134 -15.84 2.18 31.62
C GLU A 134 -16.56 2.58 30.32
N ASP A 135 -16.05 3.60 29.61
CA ASP A 135 -16.60 4.08 28.35
C ASP A 135 -15.51 4.73 27.47
N PHE A 136 -15.05 4.00 26.47
CA PHE A 136 -14.03 4.47 25.53
C PHE A 136 -14.43 5.74 24.77
N TYR A 137 -15.71 5.89 24.40
CA TYR A 137 -16.16 7.07 23.65
C TYR A 137 -16.19 8.33 24.50
N LYS A 138 -16.43 8.17 25.81
CA LYS A 138 -16.30 9.25 26.78
C LYS A 138 -14.84 9.68 26.92
N ASP A 139 -13.92 8.72 26.99
CA ASP A 139 -12.47 9.01 27.05
C ASP A 139 -12.01 9.81 25.82
N LEU A 140 -12.49 9.44 24.63
CA LEU A 140 -12.22 10.19 23.38
C LEU A 140 -12.77 11.63 23.43
N LYS A 141 -13.93 11.85 24.04
CA LYS A 141 -14.55 13.18 24.15
C LYS A 141 -13.84 14.06 25.18
N ASP A 142 -13.40 13.46 26.28
CA ASP A 142 -12.76 14.18 27.38
C ASP A 142 -11.27 14.48 27.09
N ASN A 143 -10.63 13.71 26.21
CA ASN A 143 -9.24 13.93 25.79
C ASN A 143 -9.11 14.08 24.26
N PRO A 144 -9.07 15.34 23.74
CA PRO A 144 -8.96 15.62 22.32
C PRO A 144 -7.71 15.04 21.64
N ILE A 145 -6.64 14.76 22.39
CA ILE A 145 -5.39 14.20 21.85
C ILE A 145 -5.61 12.75 21.37
N LEU A 146 -6.56 12.02 21.97
CA LEU A 146 -6.87 10.66 21.56
C LEU A 146 -7.53 10.63 20.18
N ILE A 147 -8.45 11.56 19.91
CA ILE A 147 -9.25 11.59 18.68
C ILE A 147 -8.53 12.28 17.51
N ASP A 148 -7.61 13.22 17.76
CA ASP A 148 -6.89 14.01 16.74
C ASP A 148 -6.20 13.18 15.65
N ARG A 149 -5.80 11.95 16.00
CA ARG A 149 -5.09 11.03 15.10
C ARG A 149 -5.88 9.76 14.77
N MET A 150 -7.17 9.73 15.11
CA MET A 150 -8.07 8.65 14.71
C MET A 150 -8.88 9.08 13.49
N ASP A 151 -9.06 8.15 12.56
CA ASP A 151 -10.02 8.34 11.49
C ASP A 151 -11.44 8.05 12.03
N THR A 152 -12.24 9.11 12.22
CA THR A 152 -13.65 9.01 12.57
C THR A 152 -14.51 9.15 11.31
N ALA A 153 -14.30 8.28 10.32
CA ALA A 153 -15.05 8.31 9.08
C ALA A 153 -16.56 8.12 9.32
N ASN A 154 -17.33 9.21 9.16
CA ASN A 154 -18.79 9.25 9.06
C ASN A 154 -19.57 8.35 10.05
N PRO A 155 -19.38 8.50 11.37
CA PRO A 155 -20.33 7.91 12.30
C PRO A 155 -21.73 8.54 12.06
N PRO A 156 -22.84 7.82 12.32
CA PRO A 156 -24.17 8.39 12.21
C PRO A 156 -24.31 9.62 13.11
N SER A 157 -25.15 10.59 12.73
CA SER A 157 -25.30 11.88 13.44
C SER A 157 -25.75 11.76 14.90
N THR A 158 -26.18 10.58 15.33
CA THR A 158 -26.55 10.24 16.70
C THR A 158 -25.37 9.77 17.56
N HIS A 159 -24.17 9.60 16.99
CA HIS A 159 -23.02 9.02 17.67
C HIS A 159 -22.28 10.05 18.56
N PRO A 160 -21.81 9.70 19.77
CA PRO A 160 -21.12 10.63 20.69
C PRO A 160 -19.87 11.29 20.11
N CYS A 161 -19.18 10.58 19.21
CA CYS A 161 -17.99 11.05 18.49
C CYS A 161 -18.29 11.53 17.07
N TYR A 162 -19.55 11.92 16.76
CA TYR A 162 -19.86 12.60 15.51
C TYR A 162 -19.21 13.99 15.52
N ILE A 163 -18.18 14.15 14.71
CA ILE A 163 -17.60 15.44 14.39
C ILE A 163 -18.26 15.87 13.08
N ALA A 164 -19.02 16.98 13.11
CA ALA A 164 -19.47 17.61 11.87
C ALA A 164 -18.23 18.20 11.20
N VAL A 165 -17.64 17.42 10.28
CA VAL A 165 -16.60 17.91 9.37
C VAL A 165 -17.24 18.84 8.35
#